data_AF-A0A8J7PUW1-F1
#
_entry.id   AF-A0A8J7PUW1-F1
#
_cell.length_a   1.000
_cell.length_b   1.000
_cell.length_c   1.000
_cell.angle_alpha   90.00
_cell.angle_beta   90.00
_cell.angle_gamma   90.00
#
_symmetry.space_group_name_H-M   'P 1'
#
loop_
_entity.id
_entity.type
_entity.pdbx_description
1 polymer ?
#
loop_
_entity_poly.entity_id
_entity_poly.type
_entity_poly.pdbx_seq_one_letter_code
_entity_poly.pdbx_strand_id
1 'polypeptide(L)'
;MFPAAFKPFLDRAPLCVLARAVLERLFLPARLDRLFRDSAERQYEQDLLFSQVAELMLAVALQTEPSVYAAYKKRAADLPVSDQAIYDKLRGMELGVSAALVRDSAEQVGPVIAALGATVPPLLPGYRARIIDGSHLGKTERRLKPLRRTWAAALPGKVLAVYDQELDVVSHVFLTPDGHAQERSLFDQVLPQVRAGDL
;
A
#
# COMPACT_ATOMS: atom_id res chain seq x y z
N MET A 1 14.33 -8.11 -20.97
CA MET A 1 14.40 -7.21 -22.14
C MET A 1 12.98 -6.86 -22.52
N PHE A 2 12.62 -5.58 -22.68
CA PHE A 2 11.26 -5.22 -23.09
C PHE A 2 10.98 -5.76 -24.51
N PRO A 3 9.79 -6.34 -24.77
CA PRO A 3 9.43 -6.77 -26.11
C PRO A 3 9.57 -5.62 -27.13
N ALA A 4 9.92 -5.93 -28.38
CA ALA A 4 10.10 -4.91 -29.43
C ALA A 4 8.86 -4.00 -29.61
N ALA A 5 7.67 -4.51 -29.30
CA ALA A 5 6.42 -3.75 -29.28
C ALA A 5 6.44 -2.53 -28.35
N PHE A 6 7.27 -2.52 -27.29
CA PHE A 6 7.39 -1.39 -26.38
C PHE A 6 8.33 -0.27 -26.89
N LYS A 7 9.12 -0.53 -27.94
CA LYS A 7 10.13 0.42 -28.43
C LYS A 7 9.55 1.81 -28.77
N PRO A 8 8.44 1.94 -29.52
CA PRO A 8 7.85 3.25 -29.81
C PRO A 8 7.41 4.02 -28.55
N PHE A 9 6.99 3.30 -27.51
CA PHE A 9 6.57 3.90 -26.24
C PHE A 9 7.76 4.31 -25.39
N LEU A 10 8.84 3.52 -25.38
CA LEU A 10 10.09 3.87 -24.71
C LEU A 10 10.75 5.09 -25.37
N ASP A 11 10.70 5.18 -26.70
CA ASP A 11 11.29 6.31 -27.43
C ASP A 11 10.51 7.63 -27.19
N ARG A 12 9.19 7.55 -26.89
CA ARG A 12 8.32 8.74 -26.68
C ARG A 12 8.08 9.10 -25.22
N ALA A 13 7.89 8.11 -24.36
CA ALA A 13 7.48 8.29 -22.96
C ALA A 13 8.14 7.23 -22.05
N PRO A 14 9.50 7.23 -21.96
CA PRO A 14 10.24 6.20 -21.24
C PRO A 14 9.84 6.10 -19.78
N LEU A 15 9.62 7.24 -19.11
CA LEU A 15 9.24 7.27 -17.71
C LEU A 15 7.87 6.60 -17.46
N CYS A 16 6.89 6.82 -18.33
CA CYS A 16 5.57 6.20 -18.20
C CYS A 16 5.64 4.67 -18.34
N VAL A 17 6.43 4.19 -19.30
CA VAL A 17 6.62 2.74 -19.50
C VAL A 17 7.33 2.11 -18.31
N LEU A 18 8.38 2.77 -17.79
CA LEU A 18 9.12 2.29 -16.63
C LEU A 18 8.24 2.29 -15.37
N ALA A 19 7.50 3.37 -15.11
CA ALA A 19 6.57 3.45 -13.99
C ALA A 19 5.51 2.36 -14.06
N ARG A 20 4.92 2.12 -15.24
CA ARG A 20 3.96 1.02 -15.42
C ARG A 20 4.61 -0.34 -15.20
N ALA A 21 5.80 -0.59 -15.74
CA ALA A 21 6.50 -1.85 -15.55
C ALA A 21 6.85 -2.13 -14.08
N VAL A 22 7.23 -1.10 -13.32
CA VAL A 22 7.45 -1.20 -11.87
C VAL A 22 6.15 -1.57 -11.17
N LEU A 23 5.04 -0.87 -11.45
CA LEU A 23 3.74 -1.19 -10.86
C LEU A 23 3.28 -2.62 -11.21
N GLU A 24 3.40 -3.05 -12.45
CA GLU A 24 3.05 -4.42 -12.88
C GLU A 24 3.90 -5.48 -12.15
N ARG A 25 5.18 -5.21 -11.95
CA ARG A 25 6.06 -6.09 -11.18
C ARG A 25 5.70 -6.10 -9.69
N LEU A 26 5.36 -4.94 -9.12
CA LEU A 26 5.00 -4.84 -7.70
C LEU A 26 3.61 -5.42 -7.41
N PHE A 27 2.69 -5.39 -8.36
CA PHE A 27 1.32 -5.85 -8.17
C PHE A 27 1.02 -7.14 -8.95
N LEU A 28 2.03 -8.02 -9.11
CA LEU A 28 1.85 -9.33 -9.74
C LEU A 28 0.77 -10.14 -8.99
N PRO A 29 -0.33 -10.57 -9.66
CA PRO A 29 -1.48 -11.17 -9.00
C PRO A 29 -1.13 -12.35 -8.07
N ALA A 30 -0.39 -13.33 -8.59
CA ALA A 30 0.01 -14.51 -7.82
C ALA A 30 0.82 -14.17 -6.56
N ARG A 31 1.59 -13.07 -6.57
CA ARG A 31 2.35 -12.62 -5.40
C ARG A 31 1.43 -11.94 -4.39
N LEU A 32 0.51 -11.09 -4.84
CA LEU A 32 -0.48 -10.44 -3.98
C LEU A 32 -1.39 -11.47 -3.30
N ASP A 33 -1.91 -12.45 -4.04
CA ASP A 33 -2.79 -13.49 -3.49
C ASP A 33 -2.03 -14.38 -2.50
N ARG A 34 -0.74 -14.64 -2.75
CA ARG A 34 0.12 -15.33 -1.77
C ARG A 34 0.33 -14.48 -0.53
N LEU A 35 0.69 -13.20 -0.68
CA LEU A 35 0.89 -12.28 0.43
C LEU A 35 -0.36 -12.21 1.32
N PHE A 36 -1.54 -12.16 0.70
CA PHE A 36 -2.81 -12.18 1.40
C PHE A 36 -2.99 -13.47 2.20
N ARG A 37 -2.81 -14.64 1.59
CA ARG A 37 -2.93 -15.94 2.28
C ARG A 37 -1.93 -16.09 3.44
N ASP A 38 -0.74 -15.53 3.30
CA ASP A 38 0.31 -15.60 4.31
C ASP A 38 0.09 -14.59 5.47
N SER A 39 -0.72 -13.54 5.26
CA SER A 39 -0.86 -12.41 6.21
C SER A 39 -2.25 -12.22 6.79
N ALA A 40 -3.30 -12.73 6.15
CA ALA A 40 -4.68 -12.60 6.63
C ALA A 40 -4.96 -13.61 7.75
N GLU A 41 -5.57 -13.13 8.83
CA GLU A 41 -5.95 -13.97 9.97
C GLU A 41 -7.42 -14.40 9.92
N ARG A 42 -8.31 -13.53 9.43
CA ARG A 42 -9.77 -13.73 9.49
C ARG A 42 -10.43 -13.71 8.13
N GLN A 43 -9.97 -12.84 7.24
CA GLN A 43 -10.45 -12.77 5.88
C GLN A 43 -9.94 -13.96 5.06
N TYR A 44 -10.73 -14.35 4.06
CA TYR A 44 -10.41 -15.46 3.17
C TYR A 44 -10.58 -15.04 1.70
N GLU A 45 -9.96 -15.79 0.79
CA GLU A 45 -10.19 -15.69 -0.65
C GLU A 45 -11.14 -16.82 -1.08
N GLN A 46 -12.10 -16.50 -1.94
CA GLN A 46 -12.97 -17.44 -2.64
C GLN A 46 -13.15 -16.90 -4.07
N ASP A 47 -14.34 -16.40 -4.41
CA ASP A 47 -14.64 -15.86 -5.74
C ASP A 47 -14.03 -14.46 -5.98
N LEU A 48 -13.47 -13.84 -4.94
CA LEU A 48 -12.78 -12.55 -5.00
C LEU A 48 -11.37 -12.68 -4.41
N LEU A 49 -10.37 -12.56 -5.27
CA LEU A 49 -8.95 -12.62 -4.93
C LEU A 49 -8.44 -11.26 -4.43
N PHE A 50 -7.38 -11.26 -3.61
CA PHE A 50 -6.79 -10.00 -3.14
C PHE A 50 -6.19 -9.18 -4.27
N SER A 51 -5.56 -9.81 -5.26
CA SER A 51 -5.05 -9.14 -6.46
C SER A 51 -6.12 -8.35 -7.22
N GLN A 52 -7.32 -8.90 -7.34
CA GLN A 52 -8.45 -8.23 -7.98
C GLN A 52 -8.89 -6.99 -7.18
N VAL A 53 -8.92 -7.09 -5.85
CA VAL A 53 -9.21 -5.94 -4.97
C VAL A 53 -8.12 -4.87 -5.08
N ALA A 54 -6.86 -5.29 -5.06
CA ALA A 54 -5.71 -4.39 -5.21
C ALA A 54 -5.73 -3.66 -6.56
N GLU A 55 -6.13 -4.35 -7.64
CA GLU A 55 -6.23 -3.75 -8.97
C GLU A 55 -7.33 -2.69 -9.07
N LEU A 56 -8.49 -2.94 -8.43
CA LEU A 56 -9.54 -1.93 -8.29
C LEU A 56 -9.06 -0.71 -7.51
N MET A 57 -8.34 -0.93 -6.40
CA MET A 57 -7.79 0.15 -5.59
C MET A 57 -6.68 0.91 -6.31
N LEU A 58 -5.84 0.24 -7.10
CA LEU A 58 -4.80 0.86 -7.91
C LEU A 58 -5.42 1.80 -8.95
N ALA A 59 -6.52 1.40 -9.59
CA ALA A 59 -7.21 2.24 -10.56
C ALA A 59 -7.72 3.56 -9.92
N VAL A 60 -8.22 3.48 -8.69
CA VAL A 60 -8.68 4.65 -7.92
C VAL A 60 -7.52 5.50 -7.40
N ALA A 61 -6.49 4.86 -6.85
CA ALA A 61 -5.31 5.54 -6.31
C ALA A 61 -4.55 6.32 -7.39
N LEU A 62 -4.45 5.76 -8.60
CA LEU A 62 -3.88 6.42 -9.78
C LEU A 62 -4.85 7.36 -10.48
N GLN A 63 -6.06 7.55 -9.94
CA GLN A 63 -7.11 8.42 -10.51
C GLN A 63 -7.51 8.07 -11.94
N THR A 64 -7.25 6.85 -12.40
CA THR A 64 -7.74 6.34 -13.69
C THR A 64 -9.24 6.08 -13.65
N GLU A 65 -9.78 5.80 -12.46
CA GLU A 65 -11.20 5.70 -12.20
C GLU A 65 -11.58 6.59 -11.00
N PRO A 66 -12.74 7.27 -11.05
CA PRO A 66 -13.14 8.21 -10.00
C PRO A 66 -13.61 7.53 -8.71
N SER A 67 -13.87 6.22 -8.72
CA SER A 67 -14.32 5.47 -7.54
C SER A 67 -14.15 3.96 -7.73
N VAL A 68 -14.17 3.21 -6.62
CA VAL A 68 -14.15 1.74 -6.63
C VAL A 68 -15.32 1.18 -7.43
N TYR A 69 -16.52 1.76 -7.29
CA TYR A 69 -17.69 1.33 -8.05
C TYR A 69 -17.55 1.56 -9.56
N ALA A 70 -16.92 2.66 -9.99
CA ALA A 70 -16.61 2.90 -11.40
C ALA A 70 -15.61 1.87 -11.94
N ALA A 71 -14.55 1.58 -11.18
CA ALA A 71 -13.57 0.56 -11.52
C ALA A 71 -14.22 -0.84 -11.62
N TYR A 72 -15.08 -1.19 -10.66
CA TYR A 72 -15.84 -2.44 -10.68
C TYR A 72 -16.71 -2.57 -11.93
N LYS A 73 -17.51 -1.54 -12.27
CA LYS A 73 -18.43 -1.61 -13.42
C LYS A 73 -17.72 -1.90 -14.74
N LYS A 74 -16.49 -1.43 -14.94
CA LYS A 74 -15.70 -1.72 -16.15
C LYS A 74 -15.15 -3.14 -16.19
N ARG A 75 -15.08 -3.82 -15.05
CA ARG A 75 -14.50 -5.16 -14.85
C ARG A 75 -15.56 -6.18 -14.42
N ALA A 76 -16.84 -5.81 -14.43
CA ALA A 76 -17.91 -6.65 -13.92
C ALA A 76 -18.06 -7.97 -14.68
N ALA A 77 -17.59 -8.05 -15.93
CA ALA A 77 -17.54 -9.29 -16.69
C ALA A 77 -16.48 -10.27 -16.18
N ASP A 78 -15.41 -9.76 -15.56
CA ASP A 78 -14.25 -10.53 -15.09
C ASP A 78 -14.28 -10.79 -13.58
N LEU A 79 -15.25 -10.20 -12.87
CA LEU A 79 -15.43 -10.32 -11.42
C LEU A 79 -16.75 -11.05 -11.13
N PRO A 80 -16.72 -12.31 -10.64
CA PRO A 80 -17.92 -13.11 -10.42
C PRO A 80 -18.68 -12.74 -9.13
N VAL A 81 -18.45 -11.55 -8.57
CA VAL A 81 -18.99 -11.10 -7.29
C VAL A 81 -19.73 -9.78 -7.41
N SER A 82 -20.61 -9.48 -6.47
CA SER A 82 -21.33 -8.20 -6.42
C SER A 82 -20.42 -7.05 -5.98
N ASP A 83 -20.83 -5.82 -6.28
CA ASP A 83 -20.23 -4.60 -5.72
C ASP A 83 -20.27 -4.60 -4.19
N GLN A 84 -21.36 -5.11 -3.61
CA GLN A 84 -21.50 -5.28 -2.17
C GLN A 84 -20.38 -6.17 -1.58
N ALA A 85 -20.06 -7.30 -2.22
CA ALA A 85 -18.99 -8.18 -1.76
C ALA A 85 -17.61 -7.49 -1.80
N ILE A 86 -17.35 -6.67 -2.83
CA ILE A 86 -16.12 -5.87 -2.91
C ILE A 86 -16.04 -4.87 -1.75
N TYR A 87 -17.13 -4.13 -1.49
CA TYR A 87 -17.15 -3.17 -0.40
C TYR A 87 -17.06 -3.81 0.98
N ASP A 88 -17.63 -5.01 1.18
CA ASP A 88 -17.50 -5.74 2.43
C ASP A 88 -16.07 -6.27 2.64
N LYS A 89 -15.42 -6.77 1.57
CA LYS A 89 -14.01 -7.16 1.58
C LYS A 89 -13.08 -5.98 1.92
N LEU A 90 -13.30 -4.81 1.30
CA LEU A 90 -12.57 -3.58 1.59
C LEU A 90 -12.82 -3.07 3.03
N ARG A 91 -14.07 -3.10 3.50
CA ARG A 91 -14.41 -2.66 4.86
C ARG A 91 -13.72 -3.52 5.91
N GLY A 92 -13.62 -4.82 5.68
CA GLY A 92 -12.96 -5.73 6.60
C GLY A 92 -11.44 -5.78 6.46
N MET A 93 -10.82 -5.00 5.56
CA MET A 93 -9.43 -5.19 5.18
C MET A 93 -8.53 -5.17 6.42
N GLU A 94 -7.71 -6.20 6.55
CA GLU A 94 -6.89 -6.36 7.74
C GLU A 94 -5.68 -5.44 7.70
N LEU A 95 -5.38 -4.86 8.86
CA LEU A 95 -4.22 -3.99 9.04
C LEU A 95 -2.92 -4.74 8.78
N GLY A 96 -2.83 -6.00 9.20
CA GLY A 96 -1.67 -6.86 8.95
C GLY A 96 -1.39 -7.08 7.47
N VAL A 97 -2.43 -7.33 6.66
CA VAL A 97 -2.32 -7.45 5.19
C VAL A 97 -1.83 -6.14 4.57
N SER A 98 -2.38 -5.00 5.01
CA SER A 98 -2.00 -3.68 4.48
C SER A 98 -0.53 -3.35 4.81
N ALA A 99 -0.09 -3.64 6.04
CA ALA A 99 1.29 -3.47 6.46
C ALA A 99 2.24 -4.44 5.72
N ALA A 100 1.81 -5.68 5.50
CA ALA A 100 2.57 -6.67 4.73
C ALA A 100 2.79 -6.23 3.28
N LEU A 101 1.78 -5.63 2.64
CA LEU A 101 1.90 -5.12 1.27
C LEU A 101 2.96 -4.02 1.14
N VAL A 102 3.03 -3.10 2.10
CA VAL A 102 4.06 -2.05 2.12
C VAL A 102 5.45 -2.67 2.27
N ARG A 103 5.61 -3.60 3.21
CA ARG A 103 6.87 -4.28 3.45
C ARG A 103 7.34 -5.09 2.23
N ASP A 104 6.46 -5.91 1.64
CA ASP A 104 6.77 -6.66 0.40
C ASP A 104 7.18 -5.70 -0.72
N SER A 105 6.46 -4.58 -0.90
CA SER A 105 6.81 -3.60 -1.92
C SER A 105 8.22 -3.05 -1.71
N ALA A 106 8.58 -2.68 -0.49
CA ALA A 106 9.91 -2.20 -0.13
C ALA A 106 11.02 -3.25 -0.36
N GLU A 107 10.76 -4.50 0.05
CA GLU A 107 11.67 -5.63 -0.16
C GLU A 107 11.91 -5.92 -1.64
N GLN A 108 10.91 -5.71 -2.49
CA GLN A 108 11.01 -5.95 -3.93
C GLN A 108 11.75 -4.83 -4.68
N VAL A 109 11.60 -3.57 -4.26
CA VAL A 109 12.28 -2.42 -4.88
C VAL A 109 13.70 -2.24 -4.39
N GLY A 110 14.01 -2.56 -3.12
CA GLY A 110 15.34 -2.35 -2.54
C GLY A 110 16.50 -2.91 -3.37
N PRO A 111 16.47 -4.20 -3.77
CA PRO A 111 17.52 -4.77 -4.63
C PRO A 111 17.62 -4.11 -6.01
N VAL A 112 16.51 -3.58 -6.55
CA VAL A 112 16.49 -2.87 -7.83
C VAL A 112 17.16 -1.51 -7.68
N ILE A 113 16.84 -0.76 -6.63
CA ILE A 113 17.45 0.54 -6.31
C ILE A 113 18.97 0.37 -6.12
N ALA A 114 19.37 -0.65 -5.35
CA ALA A 114 20.78 -0.97 -5.15
C ALA A 114 21.50 -1.34 -6.46
N ALA A 115 20.90 -2.20 -7.29
CA ALA A 115 21.49 -2.60 -8.57
C ALA A 115 21.62 -1.45 -9.57
N LEU A 116 20.74 -0.44 -9.47
CA LEU A 116 20.80 0.78 -10.28
C LEU A 116 21.80 1.81 -9.74
N GLY A 117 22.37 1.59 -8.55
CA GLY A 117 23.17 2.61 -7.86
C GLY A 117 22.36 3.87 -7.52
N ALA A 118 21.05 3.71 -7.33
CA ALA A 118 20.10 4.80 -7.13
C ALA A 118 19.84 5.10 -5.64
N THR A 119 20.68 4.59 -4.75
CA THR A 119 20.63 4.92 -3.32
C THR A 119 21.05 6.37 -3.10
N VAL A 120 20.42 7.03 -2.13
CA VAL A 120 20.83 8.38 -1.74
C VAL A 120 21.95 8.33 -0.68
N PRO A 121 22.82 9.36 -0.58
CA PRO A 121 23.90 9.37 0.39
C PRO A 121 23.39 9.23 1.83
N PRO A 122 24.06 8.46 2.70
CA PRO A 122 23.64 8.28 4.08
C PRO A 122 23.69 9.60 4.85
N LEU A 123 22.64 9.89 5.62
CA LEU A 123 22.60 11.09 6.48
C LEU A 123 23.67 11.07 7.59
N LEU A 124 24.01 9.88 8.08
CA LEU A 124 25.02 9.68 9.12
C LEU A 124 25.94 8.50 8.74
N PRO A 125 27.24 8.74 8.50
CA PRO A 125 28.17 7.66 8.18
C PRO A 125 28.18 6.55 9.26
N GLY A 126 28.05 5.29 8.82
CA GLY A 126 28.06 4.12 9.70
C GLY A 126 26.71 3.74 10.31
N TYR A 127 25.64 4.51 10.04
CA TYR A 127 24.29 4.22 10.50
C TYR A 127 23.29 4.25 9.35
N ARG A 128 22.28 3.40 9.43
CA ARG A 128 21.10 3.49 8.57
C ARG A 128 20.06 4.35 9.26
N ALA A 129 19.80 5.54 8.73
CA ALA A 129 18.79 6.43 9.28
C ALA A 129 17.38 5.90 8.96
N ARG A 130 16.58 5.65 10.00
CA ARG A 130 15.21 5.15 9.95
C ARG A 130 14.27 6.21 10.48
N ILE A 131 13.59 6.91 9.58
CA ILE A 131 12.73 8.03 9.97
C ILE A 131 11.32 7.49 10.25
N ILE A 132 10.82 7.77 11.45
CA ILE A 132 9.48 7.41 11.86
C ILE A 132 8.61 8.66 11.82
N ASP A 133 7.52 8.62 11.05
CA ASP A 133 6.55 9.71 10.97
C ASP A 133 5.12 9.22 11.14
N GLY A 134 4.37 9.96 11.95
CA GLY A 134 2.98 9.67 12.28
C GLY A 134 2.03 10.48 11.43
N SER A 135 1.07 9.80 10.81
CA SER A 135 0.07 10.45 9.95
C SER A 135 -1.34 9.95 10.27
N HIS A 136 -2.29 10.88 10.29
CA HIS A 136 -3.71 10.57 10.31
C HIS A 136 -4.18 10.20 8.91
N LEU A 137 -4.97 9.13 8.77
CA LEU A 137 -5.59 8.81 7.49
C LEU A 137 -6.57 9.92 7.07
N GLY A 138 -6.85 10.00 5.76
CA GLY A 138 -7.79 10.97 5.22
C GLY A 138 -9.20 10.82 5.82
N LYS A 139 -9.97 11.92 5.81
CA LYS A 139 -11.37 11.90 6.23
C LYS A 139 -12.18 10.97 5.34
N THR A 140 -13.13 10.24 5.91
CA THR A 140 -14.10 9.47 5.14
C THR A 140 -15.04 10.41 4.38
N GLU A 141 -15.38 10.08 3.13
CA GLU A 141 -16.29 10.89 2.29
C GLU A 141 -17.66 11.12 2.92
N ARG A 142 -18.17 10.16 3.70
CA ARG A 142 -19.52 10.20 4.28
C ARG A 142 -19.47 10.29 5.80
N ARG A 143 -20.18 11.27 6.35
CA ARG A 143 -20.36 11.45 7.80
C ARG A 143 -21.11 10.25 8.40
N LEU A 144 -20.55 9.67 9.45
CA LEU A 144 -21.17 8.57 10.21
C LEU A 144 -22.54 9.01 10.76
N LYS A 145 -23.53 8.10 10.72
CA LYS A 145 -24.91 8.38 11.19
C LYS A 145 -24.94 9.01 12.60
N PRO A 146 -24.17 8.53 13.60
CA PRO A 146 -24.15 9.12 14.94
C PRO A 146 -23.66 10.58 14.99
N LEU A 147 -22.81 10.99 14.04
CA LEU A 147 -22.18 12.32 14.01
C LEU A 147 -22.98 13.36 13.18
N ARG A 148 -24.14 12.98 12.63
CA ARG A 148 -24.94 13.88 11.77
C ARG A 148 -25.55 15.07 12.49
N ARG A 149 -25.73 14.97 13.81
CA ARG A 149 -26.30 16.05 14.66
C ARG A 149 -25.25 16.88 15.38
N THR A 150 -23.97 16.61 15.14
CA THR A 150 -22.85 17.29 15.80
C THR A 150 -21.91 17.92 14.78
N TRP A 151 -21.23 18.99 15.15
CA TRP A 151 -20.15 19.57 14.34
C TRP A 151 -18.86 18.72 14.36
N ALA A 152 -18.71 17.82 15.34
CA ALA A 152 -17.57 16.91 15.48
C ALA A 152 -17.42 15.96 14.27
N ALA A 153 -16.19 15.57 13.93
CA ALA A 153 -15.89 14.54 12.94
C ALA A 153 -15.26 13.32 13.63
N ALA A 154 -15.43 12.13 13.05
CA ALA A 154 -14.71 10.96 13.53
C ALA A 154 -13.23 11.15 13.27
N LEU A 155 -12.39 10.85 14.27
CA LEU A 155 -10.96 10.75 14.03
C LEU A 155 -10.70 9.44 13.26
N PRO A 156 -10.06 9.51 12.09
CA PRO A 156 -9.68 8.32 11.36
C PRO A 156 -8.52 7.62 12.05
N GLY A 157 -8.30 6.36 11.67
CA GLY A 157 -7.12 5.62 12.11
C GLY A 157 -5.80 6.32 11.76
N LYS A 158 -4.72 5.84 12.36
CA LYS A 158 -3.37 6.37 12.20
C LYS A 158 -2.46 5.37 11.52
N VAL A 159 -1.49 5.92 10.80
CA VAL A 159 -0.35 5.19 10.27
C VAL A 159 0.92 5.79 10.87
N LEU A 160 1.80 4.92 11.35
CA LEU A 160 3.17 5.25 11.72
C LEU A 160 4.08 4.63 10.67
N ALA A 161 4.60 5.45 9.76
CA ALA A 161 5.41 5.01 8.65
C ALA A 161 6.90 5.02 9.02
N VAL A 162 7.64 4.00 8.59
CA VAL A 162 9.10 3.92 8.73
C VAL A 162 9.73 4.07 7.36
N TYR A 163 10.35 5.22 7.14
CA TYR A 163 11.06 5.57 5.94
C TYR A 163 12.53 5.14 6.02
N ASP A 164 12.96 4.39 5.00
CA ASP A 164 14.35 4.02 4.75
C ASP A 164 15.03 5.16 4.00
N GLN A 165 15.96 5.85 4.66
CA GLN A 165 16.56 7.02 4.08
C GLN A 165 17.42 6.70 2.87
N GLU A 166 18.28 5.68 2.91
CA GLU A 166 19.22 5.38 1.83
C GLU A 166 18.51 4.82 0.59
N LEU A 167 17.43 4.05 0.80
CA LEU A 167 16.61 3.51 -0.27
C LEU A 167 15.53 4.47 -0.78
N ASP A 168 15.26 5.58 -0.07
CA ASP A 168 14.19 6.53 -0.39
C ASP A 168 12.79 5.87 -0.49
N VAL A 169 12.47 4.98 0.44
CA VAL A 169 11.19 4.23 0.44
C VAL A 169 10.57 4.09 1.83
N VAL A 170 9.24 4.06 1.88
CA VAL A 170 8.55 3.60 3.09
C VAL A 170 8.68 2.07 3.17
N SER A 171 9.38 1.61 4.20
CA SER A 171 9.72 0.20 4.38
C SER A 171 8.72 -0.57 5.24
N HIS A 172 8.11 0.12 6.21
CA HIS A 172 7.14 -0.46 7.13
C HIS A 172 6.07 0.57 7.45
N VAL A 173 4.88 0.09 7.79
CA VAL A 173 3.83 0.89 8.40
C VAL A 173 3.26 0.12 9.58
N PHE A 174 2.98 0.84 10.67
CA PHE A 174 2.23 0.34 11.81
C PHE A 174 0.90 1.07 11.86
N LEU A 175 -0.19 0.31 11.94
CA LEU A 175 -1.53 0.82 11.71
C LEU A 175 -2.37 0.64 12.96
N THR A 176 -3.19 1.65 13.28
CA THR A 176 -4.22 1.53 14.31
C THR A 176 -5.53 2.13 13.81
N PRO A 177 -6.67 1.46 14.02
CA PRO A 177 -7.97 2.03 13.68
C PRO A 177 -8.41 3.07 14.74
N ASP A 178 -7.75 3.12 15.89
CA ASP A 178 -8.04 4.06 16.96
C ASP A 178 -7.44 5.44 16.65
N GLY A 179 -8.30 6.35 16.18
CA GLY A 179 -7.91 7.73 15.89
C GLY A 179 -7.51 8.56 17.12
N HIS A 180 -7.82 8.09 18.33
CA HIS A 180 -7.42 8.72 19.59
C HIS A 180 -6.11 8.15 20.15
N ALA A 181 -5.65 6.99 19.66
CA ALA A 181 -4.41 6.37 20.11
C ALA A 181 -3.23 7.32 19.92
N GLN A 182 -2.36 7.41 20.91
CA GLN A 182 -1.10 8.15 20.78
C GLN A 182 -0.09 7.27 20.02
N GLU A 183 0.70 7.82 19.10
CA GLU A 183 1.60 7.06 18.21
C GLU A 183 2.62 6.17 18.94
N ARG A 184 3.07 6.57 20.14
CA ARG A 184 3.95 5.77 21.01
C ARG A 184 3.31 4.45 21.43
N SER A 185 1.98 4.33 21.41
CA SER A 185 1.31 3.04 21.65
C SER A 185 1.65 1.98 20.61
N LEU A 186 2.18 2.38 19.44
CA LEU A 186 2.64 1.47 18.40
C LEU A 186 4.12 1.10 18.54
N PHE A 187 4.88 1.73 19.44
CA PHE A 187 6.33 1.52 19.51
C PHE A 187 6.71 0.11 19.95
N ASP A 188 5.87 -0.58 20.72
CA ASP A 188 6.08 -1.99 21.06
C ASP A 188 6.12 -2.89 19.80
N GLN A 189 5.47 -2.46 18.71
CA GLN A 189 5.53 -3.14 17.42
C GLN A 189 6.73 -2.67 16.56
N VAL A 190 7.17 -1.42 16.75
CA VAL A 190 8.29 -0.81 16.02
C VAL A 190 9.63 -1.38 16.50
N LEU A 191 9.85 -1.42 17.82
CA LEU A 191 11.13 -1.76 18.42
C LEU A 191 11.70 -3.11 17.95
N PRO A 192 10.89 -4.18 17.77
CA PRO A 192 11.39 -5.45 17.22
C PRO A 192 11.93 -5.36 15.78
N GLN A 193 11.59 -4.32 15.01
CA GLN A 193 12.09 -4.13 13.65
C GLN A 193 13.41 -3.37 13.58
N VAL A 194 13.85 -2.75 14.69
CA VAL A 194 15.11 -2.00 14.76
C VAL A 194 16.27 -2.98 14.80
N ARG A 195 17.24 -2.80 13.90
CA ARG A 195 18.43 -3.67 13.80
C ARG A 195 19.66 -2.94 14.33
N ALA A 196 20.71 -3.70 14.63
CA ALA A 196 22.01 -3.12 14.94
C ALA A 196 22.48 -2.23 13.78
N GLY A 197 22.93 -1.01 14.11
CA GLY A 197 23.33 0.01 13.14
C GLY A 197 22.18 0.86 12.59
N ASP A 198 20.93 0.63 13.01
CA ASP A 198 19.85 1.58 12.75
C ASP A 198 19.89 2.73 13.76
N LEU A 199 19.60 3.94 13.27
CA LEU A 199 19.36 5.14 14.08
C LEU A 199 17.96 5.70 13.78
#